data_AF-A0A402BED1-F1
#
_entry.id   AF-A0A402BED1-F1
#
_cell.length_a   1.000
_cell.length_b   1.000
_cell.length_c   1.000
_cell.angle_alpha   90.00
_cell.angle_beta   90.00
_cell.angle_gamma   90.00
#
_symmetry.space_group_name_H-M   'P 1'
#
loop_
_entity.id
_entity.type
_entity.pdbx_description
1 polymer ?
#
loop_
_entity_poly.entity_id
_entity_poly.type
_entity_poly.pdbx_seq_one_letter_code
_entity_poly.pdbx_strand_id
1 'polypeptide(L)'
;MTISTPPTPVLLQMLTTYAQLRRSWYIFLFQHPAIEMILPLNDFAFLDELWAEWSPGFTHTAELHTVNETLRHPENLNAIVAWFRGAVHPETDRPELATEQAALAQVPTQPWLYLHGDQDQCVGVEAATLVGGNSVVIRGAGYFPHLEQQDAFHAQLVNFLQPSQ
;
A
#
# COMPACT_ATOMS: atom_id res chain seq x y z
N MET A 1 -2.78 -1.75 -13.49
CA MET A 1 -1.73 -2.40 -12.68
C MET A 1 -1.84 -1.89 -11.26
N THR A 2 -1.67 -2.74 -10.26
CA THR A 2 -1.48 -2.33 -8.85
C THR A 2 -0.17 -2.93 -8.33
N ILE A 3 0.45 -2.26 -7.36
CA ILE A 3 1.76 -2.64 -6.82
C ILE A 3 1.61 -2.73 -5.31
N SER A 4 1.96 -3.88 -4.73
CA SER A 4 1.96 -4.23 -3.30
C SER A 4 0.61 -4.22 -2.62
N THR A 5 -0.27 -3.27 -2.95
CA THR A 5 -1.66 -3.23 -2.52
C THR A 5 -2.54 -4.03 -3.50
N PRO A 6 -3.16 -5.14 -3.06
CA PRO A 6 -4.03 -5.94 -3.91
C PRO A 6 -5.37 -5.22 -4.13
N PRO A 7 -6.23 -5.70 -5.05
CA PRO A 7 -7.58 -5.16 -5.20
C PRO A 7 -8.35 -5.15 -3.87
N THR A 8 -9.21 -4.15 -3.68
CA THR A 8 -9.95 -3.93 -2.43
C THR A 8 -10.63 -5.19 -1.88
N PRO A 9 -11.32 -6.03 -2.69
CA PRO A 9 -11.94 -7.25 -2.16
C PRO A 9 -10.93 -8.24 -1.56
N VAL A 10 -9.74 -8.36 -2.17
CA VAL A 10 -8.66 -9.21 -1.68
C VAL A 10 -8.09 -8.65 -0.39
N LEU A 11 -7.82 -7.34 -0.34
CA LEU A 11 -7.32 -6.69 0.89
C LEU A 11 -8.31 -6.86 2.05
N LEU A 12 -9.60 -6.63 1.81
CA LEU A 12 -10.65 -6.81 2.82
C LEU A 12 -10.74 -8.25 3.30
N GLN A 13 -10.62 -9.23 2.39
CA GLN A 13 -10.54 -10.64 2.77
C GLN A 13 -9.33 -10.92 3.65
N MET A 14 -8.15 -10.38 3.31
CA MET A 14 -6.94 -10.61 4.10
C MET A 14 -7.04 -10.00 5.50
N LEU A 15 -7.67 -8.83 5.65
CA LEU A 15 -7.91 -8.17 6.94
C LEU A 15 -8.83 -8.97 7.88
N THR A 16 -9.40 -10.10 7.45
CA THR A 16 -10.07 -11.06 8.34
C THR A 16 -9.11 -12.02 9.05
N THR A 17 -7.84 -12.02 8.67
CA THR A 17 -6.81 -12.91 9.23
C THR A 17 -5.99 -12.22 10.30
N TYR A 18 -5.61 -12.96 11.35
CA TYR A 18 -4.73 -12.44 12.40
C TYR A 18 -3.39 -11.95 11.85
N ALA A 19 -2.80 -12.68 10.91
CA ALA A 19 -1.50 -12.36 10.33
C ALA A 19 -1.53 -10.99 9.62
N GLN A 20 -2.55 -10.73 8.78
CA GLN A 20 -2.65 -9.44 8.10
C GLN A 20 -3.06 -8.31 9.06
N LEU A 21 -3.98 -8.55 10.00
CA LEU A 21 -4.35 -7.55 11.01
C LEU A 21 -3.13 -7.09 11.82
N ARG A 22 -2.23 -8.02 12.17
CA ARG A 22 -0.98 -7.69 12.85
C ARG A 22 -0.08 -6.78 12.01
N ARG A 23 0.01 -6.99 10.69
CA ARG A 23 0.78 -6.13 9.77
C ARG A 23 0.13 -4.76 9.57
N SER A 24 -1.20 -4.73 9.54
CA SER A 24 -2.01 -3.53 9.30
C SER A 24 -2.36 -2.73 10.56
N TRP A 25 -1.64 -2.96 11.67
CA TRP A 25 -1.90 -2.32 12.97
C TRP A 25 -1.88 -0.78 12.89
N TYR A 26 -1.00 -0.23 12.05
CA TYR A 26 -0.80 1.22 11.88
C TYR A 26 -2.04 1.93 11.33
N ILE A 27 -2.87 1.24 10.53
CA ILE A 27 -4.15 1.78 10.03
C ILE A 27 -5.06 2.15 11.20
N PHE A 28 -5.10 1.31 12.23
CA PHE A 28 -5.88 1.56 13.44
C PHE A 28 -5.25 2.61 14.35
N LEU A 29 -3.92 2.65 14.43
CA LEU A 29 -3.21 3.73 15.13
C LEU A 29 -3.56 5.10 14.52
N PHE A 30 -3.69 5.19 13.20
CA PHE A 30 -3.98 6.45 12.50
C PHE A 30 -5.40 6.97 12.72
N GLN A 31 -6.27 6.19 13.36
CA GLN A 31 -7.57 6.65 13.84
C GLN A 31 -7.46 7.48 15.12
N HIS A 32 -6.34 7.42 15.83
CA HIS A 32 -6.16 8.13 17.08
C HIS A 32 -6.11 9.66 16.86
N PRO A 33 -6.85 10.48 17.63
CA PRO A 33 -6.97 11.93 17.38
C PRO A 33 -5.67 12.72 17.61
N ALA A 34 -4.68 12.10 18.25
CA ALA A 34 -3.37 12.71 18.47
C ALA A 34 -2.33 12.34 17.40
N ILE A 35 -2.68 11.52 16.40
CA ILE A 35 -1.68 10.97 15.48
C ILE A 35 -0.97 12.05 14.66
N GLU A 36 -1.68 13.10 14.23
CA GLU A 36 -1.08 14.22 13.49
C GLU A 36 -0.07 15.02 14.34
N MET A 37 -0.16 14.95 15.67
CA MET A 37 0.84 15.53 16.57
C MET A 37 2.02 14.58 16.83
N ILE A 38 1.78 13.27 16.76
CA ILE A 38 2.78 12.24 17.08
C ILE A 38 3.70 11.96 15.89
N LEU A 39 3.15 11.88 14.67
CA LEU A 39 3.92 11.51 13.47
C LEU A 39 5.14 12.42 13.21
N PRO A 40 5.07 13.75 13.39
CA PRO A 40 6.23 14.63 13.16
C PRO A 40 7.30 14.56 14.27
N LEU A 41 7.02 13.91 15.40
CA LEU A 41 7.99 13.81 16.50
C LEU A 41 9.21 13.01 16.06
N ASN A 42 10.36 13.34 16.65
CA ASN A 42 11.65 12.70 16.34
C ASN A 42 11.96 12.67 14.84
N ASP A 43 11.59 13.74 14.13
CA ASP A 43 11.82 13.88 12.70
C ASP A 43 11.19 12.79 11.82
N PHE A 44 9.96 12.38 12.15
CA PHE A 44 9.25 11.29 11.47
C PHE A 44 9.90 9.91 11.60
N ALA A 45 10.77 9.68 12.60
CA ALA A 45 11.39 8.38 12.86
C ALA A 45 10.38 7.21 12.92
N PHE A 46 9.14 7.48 13.36
CA PHE A 46 8.06 6.49 13.32
C PHE A 46 7.79 5.95 11.90
N LEU A 47 7.72 6.83 10.91
CA LEU A 47 7.48 6.45 9.51
C LEU A 47 8.69 5.75 8.91
N ASP A 48 9.90 6.17 9.29
CA ASP A 48 11.14 5.51 8.89
C ASP A 48 11.18 4.05 9.39
N GLU A 49 10.83 3.83 10.66
CA GLU A 49 10.73 2.48 11.25
C GLU A 49 9.64 1.65 10.57
N LEU A 50 8.47 2.24 10.31
CA LEU A 50 7.36 1.56 9.64
C LEU A 50 7.73 1.12 8.21
N TRP A 51 8.40 1.97 7.44
CA TRP A 51 8.89 1.61 6.11
C TRP A 51 9.97 0.53 6.15
N ALA A 52 10.91 0.62 7.11
CA ALA A 52 11.93 -0.42 7.30
C ALA A 52 11.31 -1.76 7.70
N GLU A 53 10.22 -1.76 8.47
CA GLU A 53 9.44 -2.96 8.77
C GLU A 53 8.83 -3.53 7.49
N TRP A 54 8.16 -2.70 6.67
CA TRP A 54 7.50 -3.13 5.42
C TRP A 54 8.45 -3.74 4.39
N SER A 55 9.69 -3.25 4.34
CA SER A 55 10.69 -3.63 3.35
C SER A 55 12.03 -3.98 3.99
N PRO A 56 12.15 -5.15 4.64
CA PRO A 56 13.36 -5.52 5.36
C PRO A 56 14.59 -5.60 4.46
N GLY A 57 15.69 -4.99 4.89
CA GLY A 57 16.97 -5.06 4.19
C GLY A 57 17.16 -4.05 3.05
N PHE A 58 16.14 -3.24 2.73
CA PHE A 58 16.29 -2.15 1.78
C PHE A 58 16.42 -0.79 2.48
N THR A 59 17.37 0.03 2.03
CA THR A 59 17.66 1.34 2.61
C THR A 59 16.98 2.44 1.77
N HIS A 60 15.84 2.94 2.26
CA HIS A 60 15.01 3.93 1.57
C HIS A 60 15.42 5.40 1.82
N THR A 61 16.70 5.70 2.05
CA THR A 61 17.10 6.98 2.67
C THR A 61 16.74 8.24 1.87
N ALA A 62 16.79 8.20 0.53
CA ALA A 62 16.50 9.39 -0.28
C ALA A 62 14.99 9.61 -0.45
N GLU A 63 14.25 8.51 -0.63
CA GLU A 63 12.80 8.51 -0.76
C GLU A 63 12.13 8.90 0.56
N LEU A 64 12.58 8.32 1.68
CA LEU A 64 12.11 8.68 3.03
C LEU A 64 12.34 10.15 3.33
N HIS A 65 13.52 10.69 3.02
CA HIS A 65 13.78 12.12 3.19
C HIS A 65 12.77 12.97 2.40
N THR A 66 12.53 12.62 1.13
CA THR A 66 11.57 13.35 0.28
C THR A 66 10.14 13.27 0.81
N VAL A 67 9.73 12.08 1.30
CA VAL A 67 8.44 11.88 1.95
C VAL A 67 8.34 12.74 3.21
N ASN A 68 9.32 12.66 4.11
CA ASN A 68 9.32 13.40 5.37
C ASN A 68 9.26 14.91 5.13
N GLU A 69 10.02 15.46 4.18
CA GLU A 69 9.91 16.87 3.78
C GLU A 69 8.51 17.23 3.27
N THR A 70 7.87 16.34 2.51
CA THR A 70 6.49 16.55 2.04
C THR A 70 5.50 16.55 3.21
N LEU A 71 5.71 15.70 4.22
CA LEU A 71 4.83 15.56 5.38
C LEU A 71 5.04 16.63 6.45
N ARG A 72 6.12 17.41 6.38
CA ARG A 72 6.29 18.61 7.22
C ARG A 72 5.21 19.65 6.97
N HIS A 73 4.62 19.65 5.77
CA HIS A 73 3.45 20.45 5.43
C HIS A 73 2.20 19.88 6.13
N PRO A 74 1.60 20.59 7.10
CA PRO A 74 0.48 20.06 7.87
C PRO A 74 -0.71 19.62 7.01
N GLU A 75 -0.96 20.32 5.90
CA GLU A 75 -2.00 19.98 4.94
C GLU A 75 -1.79 18.59 4.31
N ASN A 76 -0.55 18.22 4.02
CA ASN A 76 -0.21 16.91 3.44
C ASN A 76 -0.32 15.81 4.48
N LEU A 77 0.20 16.05 5.69
CA LEU A 77 0.07 15.11 6.81
C LEU A 77 -1.40 14.83 7.12
N ASN A 78 -2.20 15.89 7.24
CA ASN A 78 -3.63 15.78 7.50
C ASN A 78 -4.35 15.01 6.37
N ALA A 79 -3.98 15.24 5.11
CA ALA A 79 -4.56 14.54 3.97
C ALA A 79 -4.27 13.02 4.01
N ILE A 80 -3.04 12.62 4.34
CA ILE A 80 -2.69 11.20 4.46
C ILE A 80 -3.43 10.55 5.63
N VAL A 81 -3.46 11.19 6.80
CA VAL A 81 -4.19 10.66 7.95
C VAL A 81 -5.69 10.57 7.65
N ALA A 82 -6.27 11.58 6.99
CA ALA A 82 -7.67 11.55 6.56
C ALA A 82 -7.96 10.41 5.58
N TRP A 83 -7.03 10.09 4.67
CA TRP A 83 -7.17 8.95 3.77
C TRP A 83 -7.27 7.62 4.54
N PHE A 84 -6.40 7.40 5.54
CA PHE A 84 -6.47 6.21 6.40
C PHE A 84 -7.75 6.16 7.24
N ARG A 85 -8.28 7.31 7.68
CA ARG A 85 -9.57 7.39 8.38
C ARG A 85 -10.73 7.00 7.46
N GLY A 86 -10.77 7.56 6.26
CA GLY A 86 -11.79 7.23 5.26
C GLY A 86 -11.83 5.75 4.89
N ALA A 87 -10.68 5.07 4.91
CA ALA A 87 -10.59 3.64 4.57
C ALA A 87 -11.31 2.70 5.57
N VAL A 88 -11.54 3.13 6.82
CA VAL A 88 -12.20 2.31 7.86
C VAL A 88 -13.54 2.86 8.32
N HIS A 89 -13.89 4.07 7.90
CA HIS A 89 -15.11 4.78 8.26
C HIS A 89 -16.02 4.96 7.04
N PRO A 90 -16.77 3.92 6.61
CA PRO A 90 -17.67 4.01 5.46
C PRO A 90 -18.76 5.08 5.62
N GLU A 91 -19.06 5.52 6.85
CA GLU A 91 -19.94 6.67 7.11
C GLU A 91 -19.39 8.01 6.59
N THR A 92 -18.10 8.06 6.25
CA THR A 92 -17.47 9.23 5.61
C THR A 92 -17.66 9.26 4.09
N ASP A 93 -18.28 8.21 3.53
CA ASP A 93 -18.59 8.10 2.13
C ASP A 93 -19.46 9.27 1.63
N ARG A 94 -19.16 9.72 0.41
CA ARG A 94 -19.85 10.84 -0.23
C ARG A 94 -20.95 10.31 -1.15
N PRO A 95 -22.24 10.58 -0.90
CA PRO A 95 -23.33 10.09 -1.75
C PRO A 95 -23.18 10.48 -3.23
N GLU A 96 -22.60 11.64 -3.51
CA GLU A 96 -22.32 12.11 -4.86
C GLU A 96 -21.24 11.28 -5.61
N LEU A 97 -20.46 10.45 -4.89
CA LEU A 97 -19.43 9.56 -5.43
C LEU A 97 -19.81 8.07 -5.32
N ALA A 98 -21.07 7.75 -5.06
CA ALA A 98 -21.51 6.38 -4.78
C ALA A 98 -21.19 5.39 -5.92
N THR A 99 -21.18 5.86 -7.17
CA THR A 99 -20.87 5.02 -8.33
C THR A 99 -19.38 4.64 -8.35
N GLU A 100 -18.51 5.62 -8.11
CA GLU A 100 -17.07 5.45 -8.03
C GLU A 100 -16.68 4.57 -6.83
N GLN A 101 -17.30 4.79 -5.68
CA GLN A 101 -17.09 3.97 -4.47
C GLN A 101 -17.50 2.51 -4.70
N ALA A 102 -18.65 2.28 -5.35
CA ALA A 102 -19.07 0.93 -5.73
C ALA A 102 -18.11 0.26 -6.73
N ALA A 103 -17.50 1.03 -7.63
CA ALA A 103 -16.51 0.51 -8.58
C ALA A 103 -15.18 0.11 -7.88
N LEU A 104 -14.74 0.89 -6.88
CA LEU A 104 -13.54 0.57 -6.08
C LEU A 104 -13.69 -0.72 -5.24
N ALA A 105 -14.93 -1.13 -4.95
CA ALA A 105 -15.23 -2.38 -4.26
C ALA A 105 -15.25 -3.61 -5.18
N GLN A 106 -14.89 -3.47 -6.46
CA GLN A 106 -14.88 -4.56 -7.45
C GLN A 106 -13.48 -4.81 -8.00
N VAL A 107 -13.27 -6.01 -8.54
CA VAL A 107 -12.07 -6.33 -9.30
C VAL A 107 -12.16 -5.67 -10.67
N PRO A 108 -11.08 -5.08 -11.20
CA PRO A 108 -11.06 -4.49 -12.54
C PRO A 108 -11.51 -5.46 -13.64
N THR A 109 -12.32 -4.97 -14.59
CA THR A 109 -12.78 -5.74 -15.76
C THR A 109 -11.84 -5.63 -16.95
N GLN A 110 -11.11 -4.52 -17.04
CA GLN A 110 -10.01 -4.33 -18.00
C GLN A 110 -8.80 -5.20 -17.66
N PRO A 111 -7.89 -5.50 -18.60
CA PRO A 111 -6.63 -6.17 -18.29
C PRO A 111 -5.88 -5.46 -17.16
N TRP A 112 -5.44 -6.23 -16.16
CA TRP A 112 -4.73 -5.72 -15.01
C TRP A 112 -3.70 -6.74 -14.51
N LEU A 113 -2.71 -6.23 -13.79
CA LEU A 113 -1.62 -7.00 -13.21
C LEU A 113 -1.35 -6.49 -11.79
N TYR A 114 -1.18 -7.41 -10.86
CA TYR A 114 -0.74 -7.18 -9.50
C TYR A 114 0.71 -7.60 -9.33
N LEU A 115 1.57 -6.68 -8.94
CA LEU A 115 2.97 -6.95 -8.64
C LEU A 115 3.18 -6.90 -7.13
N HIS A 116 3.83 -7.93 -6.58
CA HIS A 116 4.01 -8.08 -5.13
C HIS A 116 5.42 -8.58 -4.81
N GLY A 117 6.03 -8.08 -3.74
CA GLY A 117 7.33 -8.58 -3.26
C GLY A 117 7.19 -9.81 -2.36
N ASP A 118 8.10 -10.79 -2.44
CA ASP A 118 8.04 -11.97 -1.56
C ASP A 118 8.49 -11.73 -0.11
N GLN A 119 9.06 -10.56 0.18
CA GLN A 119 9.50 -10.15 1.51
C GLN A 119 8.64 -9.04 2.11
N ASP A 120 7.55 -8.64 1.44
CA ASP A 120 6.61 -7.61 1.90
C ASP A 120 6.05 -7.96 3.30
N GLN A 121 6.28 -7.06 4.26
CA GLN A 121 5.72 -7.18 5.62
C GLN A 121 4.55 -6.23 5.88
N CYS A 122 4.19 -5.36 4.93
CA CYS A 122 2.97 -4.56 5.01
C CYS A 122 1.75 -5.39 4.61
N VAL A 123 1.83 -6.07 3.47
CA VAL A 123 0.79 -6.98 2.95
C VAL A 123 1.43 -8.34 2.74
N GLY A 124 0.85 -9.39 3.31
CA GLY A 124 1.40 -10.74 3.17
C GLY A 124 1.35 -11.28 1.74
N VAL A 125 2.33 -12.10 1.37
CA VAL A 125 2.43 -12.76 0.05
C VAL A 125 1.21 -13.61 -0.32
N GLU A 126 0.39 -13.97 0.66
CA GLU A 126 -0.90 -14.62 0.46
C GLU A 126 -1.83 -13.79 -0.44
N ALA A 127 -1.66 -12.46 -0.49
CA ALA A 127 -2.34 -11.56 -1.41
C ALA A 127 -2.20 -11.99 -2.87
N ALA A 128 -0.98 -12.34 -3.29
CA ALA A 128 -0.70 -12.78 -4.66
C ALA A 128 -1.43 -14.10 -4.96
N THR A 129 -1.44 -15.02 -3.99
CA THR A 129 -2.20 -16.28 -4.12
C THR A 129 -3.69 -16.04 -4.29
N LEU A 130 -4.28 -15.11 -3.52
CA LEU A 130 -5.70 -14.74 -3.62
C LEU A 130 -6.04 -14.03 -4.93
N VAL A 131 -5.14 -13.19 -5.44
CA VAL A 131 -5.29 -12.56 -6.76
C VAL A 131 -5.19 -13.61 -7.88
N GLY A 132 -4.37 -14.64 -7.72
CA GLY A 132 -4.25 -15.74 -8.66
C GLY A 132 -3.55 -15.32 -9.97
N GLY A 133 -4.14 -15.69 -11.11
CA GLY A 133 -3.50 -15.58 -12.44
C GLY A 133 -3.13 -14.16 -12.90
N ASN A 134 -3.64 -13.12 -12.24
CA ASN A 134 -3.28 -11.73 -12.50
C ASN A 134 -2.19 -11.21 -11.56
N SER A 135 -1.47 -12.08 -10.85
CA SER A 135 -0.37 -11.70 -9.95
C SER A 135 0.99 -12.18 -10.44
N VAL A 136 2.03 -11.39 -10.15
CA VAL A 136 3.42 -11.80 -10.26
C VAL A 136 4.15 -11.42 -8.97
N VAL A 137 4.81 -12.41 -8.37
CA VAL A 137 5.65 -12.22 -7.20
C VAL A 137 7.09 -11.94 -7.64
N ILE A 138 7.66 -10.84 -7.15
CA ILE A 138 9.03 -10.40 -7.41
C ILE A 138 9.88 -10.85 -6.24
N ARG A 139 10.86 -11.72 -6.52
CA ARG A 139 11.75 -12.27 -5.50
C ARG A 139 12.75 -11.25 -5.00
N GLY A 140 13.01 -11.28 -3.69
CA GLY A 140 13.96 -10.40 -3.03
C GLY A 140 13.47 -8.95 -2.89
N ALA A 141 12.15 -8.73 -2.98
CA ALA A 141 11.54 -7.42 -2.81
C ALA A 141 10.59 -7.41 -1.61
N GLY A 142 10.62 -6.34 -0.85
CA GLY A 142 9.64 -5.96 0.16
C GLY A 142 8.43 -5.24 -0.45
N TYR A 143 7.90 -4.25 0.28
CA TYR A 143 6.70 -3.50 -0.09
C TYR A 143 6.91 -2.57 -1.28
N PHE A 144 8.15 -2.24 -1.67
CA PHE A 144 8.41 -1.33 -2.80
C PHE A 144 9.17 -2.05 -3.93
N PRO A 145 8.60 -3.08 -4.57
CA PRO A 145 9.32 -3.88 -5.57
C PRO A 145 9.84 -3.06 -6.76
N HIS A 146 9.21 -1.93 -7.06
CA HIS A 146 9.64 -0.98 -8.09
C HIS A 146 10.90 -0.19 -7.73
N LEU A 147 11.24 -0.09 -6.44
CA LEU A 147 12.49 0.51 -5.96
C LEU A 147 13.54 -0.57 -5.67
N GLU A 148 13.10 -1.70 -5.12
CA GLU A 148 13.97 -2.74 -4.57
C GLU A 148 14.52 -3.70 -5.61
N GLN A 149 13.73 -4.01 -6.64
CA GLN A 149 14.05 -4.96 -7.70
C GLN A 149 13.69 -4.36 -9.06
N GLN A 150 14.29 -3.21 -9.37
CA GLN A 150 13.95 -2.37 -10.53
C GLN A 150 13.92 -3.15 -11.85
N ASP A 151 14.96 -3.95 -12.13
CA ASP A 151 15.05 -4.70 -13.39
C ASP A 151 13.93 -5.75 -13.50
N ALA A 152 13.69 -6.50 -12.42
CA ALA A 152 12.63 -7.52 -12.39
C ALA A 152 11.24 -6.86 -12.52
N PHE A 153 11.01 -5.75 -11.81
CA PHE A 153 9.79 -4.98 -11.89
C PHE A 153 9.55 -4.42 -13.30
N HIS A 154 10.55 -3.77 -13.89
CA HIS A 154 10.47 -3.20 -15.24
C HIS A 154 10.21 -4.26 -16.30
N ALA A 155 10.83 -5.44 -16.19
CA ALA A 155 10.55 -6.55 -17.11
C ALA A 155 9.06 -6.94 -17.09
N GLN A 156 8.45 -7.06 -15.90
CA GLN A 156 7.02 -7.37 -15.79
C GLN A 156 6.13 -6.25 -16.33
N LEU A 157 6.48 -4.99 -16.03
CA LEU A 157 5.75 -3.82 -16.52
C LEU A 157 5.76 -3.77 -18.05
N VAL A 158 6.92 -3.89 -18.69
CA VAL A 158 7.05 -3.86 -20.15
C VAL A 158 6.28 -5.02 -20.77
N ASN A 159 6.42 -6.23 -20.25
CA ASN A 159 5.70 -7.40 -20.76
C ASN A 159 4.17 -7.22 -20.69
N PHE A 160 3.66 -6.62 -19.61
CA PHE A 160 2.22 -6.36 -19.45
C PHE A 160 1.70 -5.30 -20.43
N LEU A 161 2.51 -4.28 -20.76
CA LEU A 161 2.11 -3.20 -21.66
C LEU A 161 2.22 -3.58 -23.14
N GLN A 162 2.89 -4.69 -23.48
CA GLN A 162 2.93 -5.16 -24.85
C GLN A 162 1.55 -5.62 -25.31
N PRO A 163 1.17 -5.38 -26.57
CA PRO A 163 -0.08 -5.88 -27.13
C PRO A 163 -0.14 -7.40 -27.02
N SER A 164 -1.30 -7.95 -26.65
CA SER A 164 -1.57 -9.37 -26.76
C SER A 164 -1.33 -9.82 -28.21
N GLN A 165 -0.50 -10.84 -28.42
CA GLN A 165 -0.34 -11.47 -29.75
C GLN A 165 -1.62 -12.19 -30.18
#